data_AF-A0A0E0B6R8-F1
#
_entry.id   AF-A0A0E0B6R8-F1
#
_cell.length_a   1.000
_cell.length_b   1.000
_cell.length_c   1.000
_cell.angle_alpha   90.00
_cell.angle_beta   90.00
_cell.angle_gamma   90.00
#
_symmetry.space_group_name_H-M   'P 1'
#
loop_
_entity.id
_entity.type
_entity.pdbx_description
1 polymer ?
#
loop_
_entity_poly.entity_id
_entity_poly.type
_entity_poly.pdbx_seq_one_letter_code
_entity_poly.pdbx_strand_id
1 'polypeptide(L)'
;MAAAVAHSTRCRFREDGAEHEVAVVCRGEEWGTRDGEVAVSIDGKKVVEARRVKWNFRGNRTVVLGDGAVVEVMWDVHDWWFAGGGGGGAQFMMKARDGDGDGGRVWMDEVMASKGHPPGGFFLHVQCYRR
;
A
#
# COMPACT_ATOMS: atom_id res chain seq x y z
N MET A 1 22.74 5.24 -11.20
CA MET A 1 21.84 5.75 -10.15
C MET A 1 20.56 4.95 -10.30
N ALA A 2 20.33 3.97 -9.41
CA ALA A 2 19.12 3.16 -9.44
C ALA A 2 17.88 4.05 -9.60
N ALA A 3 17.02 3.74 -10.58
CA ALA A 3 15.73 4.40 -10.72
C ALA A 3 14.92 4.13 -9.45
N ALA A 4 14.75 5.16 -8.63
CA ALA A 4 13.83 5.17 -7.52
C ALA A 4 12.61 5.97 -7.95
N VAL A 5 11.46 5.30 -8.09
CA VAL A 5 10.18 6.01 -8.18
C VAL A 5 9.73 6.25 -6.75
N ALA A 6 9.66 7.52 -6.36
CA ALA A 6 9.11 7.95 -5.09
C ALA A 6 7.91 8.85 -5.37
N HIS A 7 6.75 8.50 -4.81
CA HIS A 7 5.56 9.34 -4.81
C HIS A 7 5.08 9.52 -3.38
N SER A 8 4.65 10.74 -3.05
CA SER A 8 4.05 11.06 -1.76
C SER A 8 2.73 11.78 -1.96
N THR A 9 1.76 11.46 -1.14
CA THR A 9 0.45 12.12 -1.09
C THR A 9 -0.03 12.21 0.35
N ARG A 10 -1.04 13.04 0.61
CA ARG A 10 -1.62 13.20 1.94
C ARG A 10 -3.08 12.77 1.94
N CYS A 11 -3.49 12.10 3.01
CA CYS A 11 -4.88 11.72 3.21
C CYS A 11 -5.23 11.59 4.69
N ARG A 12 -6.53 11.51 4.99
CA ARG A 12 -7.03 11.14 6.31
C ARG A 12 -7.63 9.75 6.24
N PHE A 13 -7.23 8.87 7.15
CA PHE A 13 -7.79 7.52 7.24
C PHE A 13 -9.06 7.46 8.09
N ARG A 14 -9.36 8.52 8.85
CA ARG A 14 -10.57 8.69 9.65
C ARG A 14 -11.10 10.11 9.46
N GLU A 15 -12.42 10.27 9.56
CA GLU A 15 -13.08 11.58 9.42
C GLU A 15 -12.59 12.59 10.48
N ASP A 16 -12.46 12.14 11.72
CA ASP A 16 -11.98 12.90 12.88
C ASP A 16 -10.46 12.77 13.12
N GLY A 17 -9.75 12.06 12.25
CA GLY A 17 -8.34 11.73 12.39
C GLY A 17 -7.37 12.81 11.91
N ALA A 18 -6.09 12.55 12.13
CA ALA A 18 -5.02 13.39 11.59
C ALA A 18 -4.88 13.24 10.07
N GLU A 19 -4.33 14.26 9.42
CA GLU A 19 -3.82 14.10 8.06
C GLU A 19 -2.46 13.41 8.12
N HIS A 20 -2.29 12.39 7.29
CA HIS A 20 -1.08 11.58 7.21
C HIS A 20 -0.41 11.76 5.86
N GLU A 21 0.92 11.78 5.87
CA GLU A 21 1.72 11.69 4.66
C GLU A 21 2.00 10.22 4.32
N VAL A 22 1.55 9.78 3.15
CA VAL A 22 1.80 8.44 2.61
C VAL A 22 2.84 8.54 1.51
N ALA A 23 3.96 7.83 1.67
CA ALA A 23 5.02 7.76 0.67
C ALA A 23 5.22 6.33 0.19
N VAL A 24 5.29 6.13 -1.12
CA VAL A 24 5.61 4.84 -1.75
C VAL A 24 6.92 4.94 -2.52
N VAL A 25 7.76 3.92 -2.40
CA VAL A 25 9.05 3.84 -3.08
C VAL A 25 9.19 2.48 -3.76
N CYS A 26 9.56 2.50 -5.04
CA CYS A 26 9.92 1.32 -5.82
C CYS A 26 11.35 1.47 -6.34
N ARG A 27 12.21 0.46 -6.08
CA ARG A 27 13.60 0.42 -6.56
C ARG A 27 13.84 -0.79 -7.45
N GLY A 28 14.14 -0.51 -8.71
CA GLY A 28 14.45 -1.51 -9.72
C GLY A 28 15.79 -2.21 -9.45
N GLU A 29 16.06 -3.29 -10.18
CA GLU A 29 17.38 -3.92 -10.20
C GLU A 29 18.40 -2.94 -10.84
N GLU A 30 19.45 -2.58 -10.11
CA GLU A 30 20.64 -1.94 -10.69
C GLU A 30 21.69 -3.05 -10.88
N TRP A 31 21.98 -3.39 -12.14
CA TRP A 31 23.09 -4.25 -12.55
C TRP A 31 23.21 -5.58 -11.76
N GLY A 32 22.19 -6.45 -11.85
CA GLY A 32 22.32 -7.88 -11.50
C GLY A 32 22.61 -8.22 -10.03
N THR A 33 22.62 -7.24 -9.11
CA THR A 33 23.17 -7.41 -7.76
C THR A 33 22.21 -7.03 -6.63
N ARG A 34 21.10 -6.35 -6.92
CA ARG A 34 20.07 -6.01 -5.92
C ARG A 34 18.72 -6.55 -6.32
N ASP A 35 18.25 -7.55 -5.57
CA ASP A 35 16.85 -7.92 -5.64
C ASP A 35 16.01 -6.69 -5.27
N GLY A 36 15.02 -6.33 -6.09
CA GLY A 36 14.26 -5.09 -5.95
C GLY A 36 13.67 -4.85 -4.56
N GLU A 37 13.38 -3.59 -4.27
CA GLU A 37 12.77 -3.15 -3.01
C GLU A 37 11.50 -2.35 -3.27
N VAL A 38 10.48 -2.64 -2.49
CA VAL A 38 9.27 -1.83 -2.35
C VAL A 38 9.14 -1.39 -0.90
N ALA A 39 8.86 -0.11 -0.68
CA ALA A 39 8.61 0.41 0.65
C ALA A 39 7.39 1.34 0.68
N VAL A 40 6.65 1.28 1.78
CA VAL A 40 5.58 2.22 2.09
C VAL A 40 5.90 2.85 3.44
N SER A 41 5.80 4.17 3.52
CA SER A 41 5.94 4.93 4.76
C SER A 41 4.69 5.76 5.02
N ILE A 42 4.31 5.86 6.30
CA ILE A 42 3.25 6.75 6.78
C ILE A 42 3.89 7.65 7.84
N ASP A 43 3.79 8.96 7.66
CA ASP A 43 4.41 9.99 8.52
C ASP A 43 5.90 9.75 8.75
N GLY A 44 6.62 9.43 7.68
CA GLY A 44 8.05 9.12 7.70
C GLY A 44 8.41 7.76 8.33
N LYS A 45 7.46 7.04 8.94
CA LYS A 45 7.68 5.69 9.48
C LYS A 45 7.48 4.63 8.41
N LYS A 46 8.51 3.84 8.11
CA LYS A 46 8.40 2.70 7.19
C LYS A 46 7.49 1.62 7.77
N VAL A 47 6.33 1.42 7.13
CA VAL A 47 5.30 0.44 7.54
C VAL A 47 5.36 -0.86 6.74
N VAL A 48 5.86 -0.78 5.50
CA VAL A 48 6.14 -1.93 4.63
C VAL A 48 7.55 -1.82 4.09
N GLU A 49 8.28 -2.93 4.10
CA GLU A 49 9.53 -3.12 3.35
C GLU A 49 9.53 -4.52 2.75
N ALA A 50 9.28 -4.62 1.44
CA ALA A 50 9.37 -5.87 0.70
C ALA A 50 10.67 -5.85 -0.10
N ARG A 51 11.65 -6.61 0.37
CA ARG A 51 12.89 -6.90 -0.38
C ARG A 51 12.72 -8.17 -1.17
N ARG A 52 13.62 -8.42 -2.13
CA ARG A 52 13.53 -9.60 -2.97
C ARG A 52 12.21 -9.68 -3.70
N VAL A 53 11.87 -8.60 -4.41
CA VAL A 53 10.58 -8.43 -5.12
C VAL A 53 10.22 -9.64 -5.98
N LYS A 54 11.19 -10.36 -6.56
CA LYS A 54 10.93 -11.64 -7.27
C LYS A 54 10.08 -12.65 -6.47
N TRP A 55 10.22 -12.65 -5.15
CA TRP A 55 9.50 -13.53 -4.22
C TRP A 55 8.39 -12.81 -3.46
N ASN A 56 8.49 -11.49 -3.28
CA ASN A 56 7.59 -10.68 -2.44
C ASN A 56 6.86 -9.58 -3.23
N PHE A 57 6.60 -9.80 -4.52
CA PHE A 57 6.00 -8.78 -5.40
C PHE A 57 4.56 -8.43 -5.05
N ARG A 58 3.85 -9.28 -4.30
CA ARG A 58 2.48 -9.05 -3.85
C ARG A 58 2.34 -9.39 -2.38
N GLY A 59 1.61 -8.60 -1.63
CA GLY A 59 1.33 -8.88 -0.23
C GLY A 59 0.51 -7.79 0.45
N ASN A 60 0.24 -8.00 1.74
CA ASN A 60 -0.49 -7.06 2.58
C ASN A 60 0.10 -6.98 4.00
N ARG A 61 -0.18 -5.90 4.71
CA ARG A 61 0.18 -5.68 6.10
C ARG A 61 -0.76 -4.69 6.77
N THR A 62 -1.29 -5.06 7.92
CA THR A 62 -2.08 -4.15 8.76
C THR A 62 -1.17 -3.39 9.72
N VAL A 63 -1.39 -2.09 9.87
CA VAL A 63 -0.70 -1.22 10.82
C VAL A 63 -1.69 -0.38 11.60
N VAL A 64 -1.31 -0.05 12.84
CA VAL A 64 -2.04 0.89 13.70
C VAL A 64 -1.21 2.18 13.77
N LEU A 65 -1.83 3.31 13.43
CA LEU A 65 -1.21 4.62 13.45
C LEU A 65 -1.28 5.26 14.84
N GLY A 66 -0.55 6.37 15.04
CA GLY A 66 -0.48 7.06 16.34
C GLY A 66 -1.81 7.63 16.81
N ASP A 67 -2.75 7.91 15.91
CA ASP A 67 -4.10 8.38 16.19
C ASP A 67 -5.13 7.23 16.31
N GLY A 68 -4.66 5.99 16.33
CA GLY A 68 -5.48 4.79 16.45
C GLY A 68 -6.12 4.30 15.15
N ALA A 69 -5.90 4.98 14.01
CA ALA A 69 -6.37 4.47 12.72
C ALA A 69 -5.74 3.10 12.41
N VAL A 70 -6.56 2.14 11.99
CA VAL A 70 -6.09 0.82 11.55
C VAL A 70 -6.11 0.80 10.03
N VAL A 71 -4.95 0.66 9.41
CA VAL A 71 -4.78 0.74 7.96
C VAL A 71 -4.23 -0.58 7.44
N GLU A 72 -4.92 -1.16 6.47
CA GLU A 72 -4.41 -2.29 5.70
C GLU A 72 -3.67 -1.77 4.46
N VAL A 73 -2.37 -2.04 4.41
CA VAL A 73 -1.49 -1.67 3.29
C VAL A 73 -1.31 -2.89 2.41
N MET A 74 -1.66 -2.78 1.13
CA MET A 74 -1.51 -3.81 0.12
C MET A 74 -0.59 -3.31 -0.98
N TRP A 75 0.20 -4.22 -1.56
CA TRP A 75 1.05 -3.92 -2.70
C TRP A 75 0.96 -5.03 -3.73
N ASP A 76 1.06 -4.63 -5.00
CA ASP A 76 1.26 -5.50 -6.14
C ASP A 76 2.18 -4.80 -7.14
N VAL A 77 3.41 -5.28 -7.24
CA VAL A 77 4.43 -4.73 -8.14
C VAL A 77 4.84 -5.74 -9.21
N HIS A 78 4.01 -6.76 -9.44
CA HIS A 78 4.29 -7.80 -10.43
C HIS A 78 4.56 -7.20 -11.81
N ASP A 79 3.61 -6.42 -12.33
CA ASP A 79 3.71 -5.89 -13.69
C ASP A 79 4.87 -4.89 -13.81
N TRP A 80 5.11 -4.08 -12.78
CA TRP A 80 6.26 -3.19 -12.73
C TRP A 80 7.61 -3.92 -12.73
N TRP A 81 7.71 -5.10 -12.12
CA TRP A 81 8.95 -5.86 -12.04
C TRP A 81 9.19 -6.77 -13.25
N PHE A 82 8.15 -7.46 -13.73
CA PHE A 82 8.30 -8.53 -14.73
C PHE A 82 7.96 -8.10 -16.17
N ALA A 83 7.32 -6.96 -16.40
CA ALA A 83 6.85 -6.58 -17.75
C ALA A 83 7.94 -6.05 -18.71
N GLY A 84 9.23 -6.17 -18.39
CA GLY A 84 10.34 -5.99 -19.35
C GLY A 84 10.41 -4.63 -20.09
N GLY A 85 9.78 -3.58 -19.57
CA GLY A 85 9.72 -2.24 -20.21
C GLY A 85 8.36 -1.87 -20.83
N GLY A 86 7.36 -2.76 -20.80
CA GLY A 86 6.03 -2.56 -21.38
C GLY A 86 5.04 -1.70 -20.58
N GLY A 87 5.49 -0.75 -19.76
CA GLY A 87 4.59 0.20 -19.08
C GLY A 87 3.77 -0.38 -17.91
N GLY A 88 4.11 -1.55 -17.38
CA GLY A 88 3.47 -2.13 -16.20
C GLY A 88 3.62 -1.24 -14.95
N GLY A 89 2.52 -1.00 -14.24
CA GLY A 89 2.48 -0.16 -13.04
C GLY A 89 2.69 -0.95 -11.75
N ALA A 90 3.29 -0.30 -10.75
CA ALA A 90 3.33 -0.76 -9.37
C ALA A 90 2.08 -0.22 -8.65
N GLN A 91 1.33 -1.10 -8.00
CA GLN A 91 0.06 -0.80 -7.35
C GLN A 91 0.23 -0.82 -5.84
N PHE A 92 -0.34 0.18 -5.18
CA PHE A 92 -0.39 0.30 -3.73
C PHE A 92 -1.79 0.69 -3.28
N MET A 93 -2.30 0.05 -2.24
CA MET A 93 -3.57 0.43 -1.65
C MET A 93 -3.43 0.53 -0.14
N MET A 94 -3.97 1.61 0.43
CA MET A 94 -4.12 1.80 1.86
C MET A 94 -5.61 1.89 2.15
N LYS A 95 -6.17 0.85 2.76
CA LYS A 95 -7.58 0.79 3.15
C LYS A 95 -7.69 1.09 4.64
N ALA A 96 -8.39 2.16 4.99
CA ALA A 96 -8.76 2.41 6.39
C ALA A 96 -9.79 1.38 6.84
N ARG A 97 -9.66 0.91 8.08
CA ARG A 97 -10.71 0.18 8.77
C ARG A 97 -11.48 1.17 9.64
N ASP A 98 -12.80 1.21 9.48
CA ASP A 98 -13.64 2.05 10.32
C ASP A 98 -13.56 1.58 11.78
N GLY A 99 -12.97 2.45 12.60
CA GLY A 99 -12.85 2.29 14.04
C GLY A 99 -14.09 2.78 14.75
N ASP A 100 -15.20 2.07 14.60
CA ASP A 100 -16.28 2.16 15.57
C ASP A 100 -16.09 0.96 16.51
N GLY A 101 -15.61 1.25 17.72
CA GLY A 101 -14.98 0.32 18.63
C GLY A 101 -15.82 -0.90 18.98
N ASP A 102 -15.69 -1.96 18.20
CA ASP A 102 -15.84 -3.34 18.63
C ASP A 102 -15.27 -4.23 17.52
N GLY A 103 -14.56 -5.30 17.86
CA GLY A 103 -13.93 -6.21 16.91
C GLY A 103 -14.90 -6.94 15.95
N GLY A 104 -16.18 -6.56 15.92
CA GLY A 104 -17.26 -7.21 15.17
C GLY A 104 -17.41 -6.82 13.70
N ARG A 105 -16.73 -5.77 13.21
CA ARG A 105 -16.91 -5.31 11.81
C ARG A 105 -16.20 -6.14 10.74
N VAL A 106 -15.19 -6.95 11.12
CA VAL A 106 -14.40 -7.73 10.14
C VAL A 106 -15.27 -8.75 9.42
N TRP A 107 -16.12 -9.47 10.16
CA TRP A 107 -17.04 -10.43 9.55
C TRP A 107 -18.16 -9.72 8.77
N MET A 108 -18.57 -8.53 9.22
CA MET A 108 -19.61 -7.76 8.53
C MET A 108 -19.12 -7.22 7.17
N ASP A 109 -17.89 -6.72 7.04
CA ASP A 109 -17.33 -6.23 5.76
C ASP A 109 -17.26 -7.35 4.71
N GLU A 110 -16.87 -8.56 5.12
CA GLU A 110 -16.79 -9.75 4.26
C GLU A 110 -18.19 -10.28 3.87
N VAL A 111 -19.14 -10.25 4.81
CA VAL A 111 -20.56 -10.58 4.57
C VAL A 111 -21.23 -9.54 3.65
N MET A 112 -20.87 -8.26 3.75
CA MET A 112 -21.39 -7.22 2.87
C MET A 112 -20.77 -7.26 1.47
N ALA A 113 -19.47 -7.52 1.38
CA ALA A 113 -18.78 -7.73 0.11
C ALA A 113 -19.32 -8.96 -0.65
N SER A 114 -19.59 -10.07 0.05
CA SER A 114 -20.24 -11.25 -0.56
C SER A 114 -21.70 -11.01 -0.97
N LYS A 115 -22.34 -9.97 -0.42
CA LYS A 115 -23.67 -9.46 -0.82
C LYS A 115 -23.61 -8.34 -1.87
N GLY A 116 -22.45 -8.10 -2.49
CA GLY A 116 -22.28 -7.12 -3.56
C GLY A 116 -22.37 -5.66 -3.11
N HIS A 117 -22.36 -5.38 -1.81
CA HIS A 117 -22.26 -4.02 -1.30
C HIS A 117 -20.80 -3.57 -1.36
N PRO A 118 -20.51 -2.35 -1.81
CA PRO A 118 -19.15 -1.84 -1.74
C PRO A 118 -18.72 -1.81 -0.26
N PRO A 119 -17.51 -2.28 0.06
CA PRO A 119 -16.99 -2.10 1.41
C PRO A 119 -17.03 -0.61 1.74
N GLY A 120 -17.63 -0.27 2.87
CA GLY A 120 -17.61 1.10 3.38
C GLY A 120 -16.18 1.53 3.74
N GLY A 121 -15.95 2.83 3.79
CA GLY A 121 -14.70 3.41 4.31
C GLY A 121 -13.77 4.01 3.26
N PHE A 122 -12.78 4.75 3.76
CA PHE A 122 -11.78 5.43 2.95
C PHE A 122 -10.71 4.45 2.44
N PHE A 123 -10.34 4.56 1.16
CA PHE A 123 -9.12 3.95 0.63
C PHE A 123 -8.35 4.93 -0.23
N LEU A 124 -7.02 4.81 -0.18
CA LEU A 124 -6.08 5.47 -1.07
C LEU A 124 -5.50 4.43 -2.01
N HIS A 125 -5.57 4.66 -3.32
CA HIS A 125 -4.91 3.83 -4.33
C HIS A 125 -3.84 4.65 -5.06
N VAL A 126 -2.62 4.14 -5.11
CA VAL A 126 -1.48 4.79 -5.76
C VAL A 126 -0.92 3.87 -6.82
N GLN A 127 -0.81 4.38 -8.05
CA GLN A 127 -0.20 3.68 -9.18
C GLN A 127 1.10 4.39 -9.58
N CYS A 128 2.19 3.64 -9.68
CA CYS A 128 3.51 4.14 -10.03
C CYS A 128 4.01 3.48 -11.32
N TYR A 129 4.37 4.26 -12.33
CA TYR A 129 4.85 3.76 -13.62
C TYR A 129 6.35 4.03 -13.78
N ARG A 130 7.09 3.13 -14.44
CA ARG A 130 8.48 3.41 -14.86
C ARG A 130 8.43 4.46 -15.98
N ARG A 131 9.27 5.49 -15.90
CA ARG A 131 9.55 6.40 -17.02
C ARG A 131 10.67 5.84 -17.87
#